data_AF-A0A7W6S4F2-F1
#
_entry.id   AF-A0A7W6S4F2-F1
#
_cell.length_a   1.000
_cell.length_b   1.000
_cell.length_c   1.000
_cell.angle_alpha   90.00
_cell.angle_beta   90.00
_cell.angle_gamma   90.00
#
_symmetry.space_group_name_H-M   'P 1'
#
loop_
_entity.id
_entity.type
_entity.pdbx_description
1 polymer ?
#
loop_
_entity_poly.entity_id
_entity_poly.type
_entity_poly.pdbx_seq_one_letter_code
_entity_poly.pdbx_strand_id
1 'polypeptide(L)'
;MNLNYTDASIFRDMSDLALLLASDLHIGHTSILRLKSKRPFWVKYFSDGRLHERHFRSVLSWRALMLAVIEQRQQFLVLQMDERRRLGRMFPPEVMEKLATNAKVRGDMLPVVQLYHPDSLATVIITRSRCRGHAVDALHNLSSIGPVFEPIWIADLMRLNSMIGLRLVRDSRFKTEAPIRTYLAAASKAGRIITGPELQKSDDGAITEKLQQPKAIPVVERIFEVECRERPLFRQMGGRTIYDDYEMPVE
;
A
#
# COMPACT_ATOMS: atom_id res chain seq x y z
N MET A 1 17.35 -6.36 9.57
CA MET A 1 16.10 -6.10 10.34
C MET A 1 15.98 -7.19 11.39
N ASN A 2 15.91 -6.85 12.67
CA ASN A 2 15.55 -7.81 13.73
C ASN A 2 14.08 -8.20 13.54
N LEU A 3 13.81 -9.50 13.38
CA LEU A 3 12.49 -10.06 13.05
C LEU A 3 11.69 -10.51 14.29
N ASN A 4 12.09 -10.09 15.49
CA ASN A 4 11.44 -10.53 16.73
C ASN A 4 10.08 -9.83 16.89
N TYR A 5 9.02 -10.63 17.05
CA TYR A 5 7.66 -10.14 17.31
C TYR A 5 7.51 -9.75 18.79
N THR A 6 7.10 -8.51 19.06
CA THR A 6 6.54 -8.07 20.34
C THR A 6 5.00 -8.01 20.24
N ASP A 7 4.28 -8.08 21.36
CA ASP A 7 2.80 -7.99 21.34
C ASP A 7 2.29 -6.69 20.70
N ALA A 8 2.98 -5.57 20.96
CA ALA A 8 2.67 -4.28 20.32
C ALA A 8 2.93 -4.29 18.80
N SER A 9 3.94 -5.02 18.33
CA SER A 9 4.19 -5.20 16.89
C SER A 9 3.11 -6.05 16.23
N ILE A 10 2.63 -7.09 16.93
CA ILE A 10 1.56 -7.98 16.44
C ILE A 10 0.26 -7.22 16.29
N PHE A 11 -0.13 -6.46 17.32
CA PHE A 11 -1.35 -5.65 17.25
C PHE A 11 -1.32 -4.69 16.05
N ARG A 12 -0.17 -4.05 15.82
CA ARG A 12 0.02 -3.16 14.66
C ARG A 12 -0.08 -3.91 13.33
N ASP A 13 0.60 -5.05 13.20
CA ASP A 13 0.56 -5.84 11.97
C ASP A 13 -0.84 -6.38 11.66
N MET A 14 -1.56 -6.85 12.68
CA MET A 14 -2.96 -7.26 12.56
C MET A 14 -3.86 -6.10 12.17
N SER A 15 -3.55 -4.90 12.68
CA SER A 15 -4.29 -3.70 12.37
C SER A 15 -4.08 -3.21 10.94
N ASP A 16 -2.84 -3.21 10.48
CA ASP A 16 -2.50 -2.96 9.08
C ASP A 16 -3.17 -4.00 8.17
N LEU A 17 -3.19 -5.27 8.60
CA LEU A 17 -3.79 -6.35 7.84
C LEU A 17 -5.30 -6.18 7.68
N ALA A 18 -6.01 -5.75 8.72
CA ALA A 18 -7.44 -5.47 8.62
C ALA A 18 -7.73 -4.35 7.63
N LEU A 19 -6.96 -3.26 7.66
CA LEU A 19 -7.06 -2.18 6.66
C LEU A 19 -6.83 -2.70 5.24
N LEU A 20 -5.81 -3.54 5.05
CA LEU A 20 -5.47 -4.13 3.74
C LEU A 20 -6.49 -5.17 3.24
N LEU A 21 -7.16 -5.87 4.15
CA LEU A 21 -8.22 -6.83 3.80
C LEU A 21 -9.55 -6.14 3.49
N ALA A 22 -9.81 -4.98 4.11
CA ALA A 22 -10.96 -4.15 3.80
C ALA A 22 -10.77 -3.32 2.51
N SER A 23 -9.52 -3.14 2.05
CA SER A 23 -9.20 -2.32 0.87
C SER A 23 -9.14 -3.14 -0.43
N ASP A 24 -9.61 -2.52 -1.51
CA ASP A 24 -9.69 -3.11 -2.84
C ASP A 24 -9.08 -2.17 -3.89
N LEU A 25 -7.85 -2.46 -4.30
CA LEU A 25 -7.15 -1.66 -5.28
C LEU A 25 -7.88 -1.71 -6.63
N HIS A 26 -8.35 -0.55 -7.10
CA HIS A 26 -9.00 -0.40 -8.40
C HIS A 26 -8.05 0.16 -9.46
N ILE A 27 -8.08 -0.46 -10.64
CA ILE A 27 -7.38 0.00 -11.84
C ILE A 27 -8.42 0.37 -12.92
N GLY A 28 -8.52 1.66 -13.23
CA GLY A 28 -9.69 2.22 -13.90
C GLY A 28 -10.96 1.87 -13.12
N HIS A 29 -11.93 1.28 -13.81
CA HIS A 29 -13.20 0.83 -13.21
C HIS A 29 -13.14 -0.60 -12.63
N THR A 30 -11.98 -1.26 -12.63
CA THR A 30 -11.88 -2.70 -12.34
C THR A 30 -11.03 -2.96 -11.10
N SER A 31 -11.59 -3.63 -10.10
CA SER A 31 -10.82 -4.19 -8.98
C SER A 31 -9.69 -5.09 -9.49
N ILE A 32 -8.51 -5.01 -8.86
CA ILE A 32 -7.37 -5.86 -9.17
C ILE A 32 -7.72 -7.36 -9.07
N LEU A 33 -8.67 -7.75 -8.22
CA LEU A 33 -9.12 -9.14 -8.09
C LEU A 33 -9.83 -9.66 -9.33
N ARG A 34 -10.40 -8.78 -10.15
CA ARG A 34 -11.11 -9.12 -11.40
C ARG A 34 -10.22 -9.05 -12.63
N LEU A 35 -9.04 -8.45 -12.51
CA LEU A 35 -8.08 -8.40 -13.62
C LEU A 35 -7.52 -9.80 -13.90
N LYS A 36 -7.49 -10.17 -15.18
CA LYS A 36 -6.89 -11.45 -15.61
C LYS A 36 -5.39 -11.28 -15.74
N SER A 37 -4.62 -12.16 -15.10
CA SER A 37 -3.17 -12.16 -15.26
C SER A 37 -2.76 -12.83 -16.57
N LYS A 38 -1.86 -12.20 -17.33
CA LYS A 38 -1.28 -12.80 -18.54
C LYS A 38 -0.22 -13.86 -18.20
N ARG A 39 0.48 -13.66 -17.08
CA ARG A 39 1.50 -14.58 -16.56
C ARG A 39 1.39 -14.75 -15.04
N PRO A 40 1.85 -15.87 -14.46
CA PRO A 40 1.93 -16.00 -13.00
C PRO A 40 2.83 -14.94 -12.37
N PHE A 41 2.49 -14.47 -11.17
CA PHE A 41 3.31 -13.53 -10.42
C PHE A 41 4.36 -14.27 -9.61
N TRP A 42 5.62 -14.08 -10.00
CA TRP A 42 6.76 -14.73 -9.38
C TRP A 42 7.20 -13.99 -8.11
N VAL A 43 7.51 -14.73 -7.04
CA VAL A 43 8.05 -14.21 -5.79
C VAL A 43 9.13 -15.14 -5.25
N LYS A 44 10.23 -14.55 -4.80
CA LYS A 44 11.30 -15.21 -4.06
C LYS A 44 11.38 -14.61 -2.67
N TYR A 45 11.28 -15.46 -1.65
CA TYR A 45 11.25 -15.03 -0.25
C TYR A 45 11.96 -16.02 0.66
N PHE A 46 12.41 -15.56 1.82
CA PHE A 46 12.98 -16.39 2.87
C PHE A 46 11.96 -16.52 4.01
N SER A 47 11.73 -17.73 4.48
CA SER A 47 10.86 -17.99 5.63
C SER A 47 11.33 -19.21 6.40
N ASP A 48 11.32 -19.12 7.74
CA ASP A 48 11.72 -20.19 8.66
C ASP A 48 13.03 -20.90 8.28
N GLY A 49 14.07 -20.12 7.98
CA GLY A 49 15.38 -20.66 7.61
C GLY A 49 15.50 -21.14 6.15
N ARG A 50 14.42 -21.10 5.37
CA ARG A 50 14.35 -21.68 4.03
C ARG A 50 14.08 -20.63 2.96
N LEU A 51 14.77 -20.78 1.85
CA LEU A 51 14.54 -19.99 0.65
C LEU A 51 13.43 -20.63 -0.18
N HIS A 52 12.43 -19.84 -0.54
CA HIS A 52 11.30 -20.25 -1.34
C HIS A 52 11.21 -19.44 -2.64
N GLU A 53 10.72 -20.10 -3.67
CA GLU A 53 10.39 -19.50 -4.95
C GLU A 53 9.02 -20.00 -5.38
N ARG A 54 8.07 -19.08 -5.60
CA ARG A 54 6.66 -19.42 -5.88
C ARG A 54 6.10 -18.55 -7.01
N HIS A 55 5.11 -19.12 -7.69
CA HIS A 55 4.35 -18.43 -8.73
C HIS A 55 2.87 -18.37 -8.33
N PHE A 56 2.35 -17.16 -8.12
CA PHE A 56 0.98 -16.93 -7.71
C PHE A 56 0.10 -16.53 -8.90
N ARG A 57 -0.93 -17.32 -9.20
CA ARG A 57 -1.91 -17.00 -10.25
C ARG A 57 -2.99 -16.02 -9.79
N SER A 58 -3.20 -15.89 -8.48
CA SER A 58 -4.21 -15.00 -7.89
C SER A 58 -3.57 -14.03 -6.89
N VAL A 59 -4.15 -12.82 -6.80
CA VAL A 59 -3.86 -11.83 -5.74
C VAL A 59 -4.22 -12.40 -4.37
N LEU A 60 -5.36 -13.11 -4.27
CA LEU A 60 -5.84 -13.68 -3.00
C LEU A 60 -4.86 -14.71 -2.43
N SER A 61 -4.16 -15.47 -3.28
CA SER A 61 -3.15 -16.43 -2.81
C SER A 61 -1.97 -15.76 -2.11
N TRP A 62 -1.59 -14.54 -2.52
CA TRP A 62 -0.56 -13.77 -1.83
C TRP A 62 -1.08 -13.27 -0.48
N ARG A 63 -2.29 -12.70 -0.45
CA ARG A 63 -2.90 -12.19 0.79
C ARG A 63 -3.09 -13.31 1.83
N ALA A 64 -3.53 -14.49 1.40
CA ALA A 64 -3.66 -15.66 2.27
C ALA A 64 -2.32 -16.12 2.85
N LEU A 65 -1.24 -16.11 2.05
CA LEU A 65 0.10 -16.39 2.56
C LEU A 65 0.53 -15.37 3.62
N MET A 66 0.31 -14.08 3.36
CA MET A 66 0.70 -13.02 4.31
C MET A 66 -0.09 -13.09 5.62
N LEU A 67 -1.38 -13.40 5.55
CA LEU A 67 -2.23 -13.65 6.72
C LEU A 67 -1.65 -14.79 7.58
N ALA A 68 -1.37 -15.94 6.96
CA ALA A 68 -0.80 -17.10 7.65
C ALA A 68 0.56 -16.79 8.29
N VAL A 69 1.43 -16.07 7.58
CA VAL A 69 2.75 -15.65 8.08
C VAL A 69 2.64 -14.77 9.32
N ILE A 70 1.74 -13.78 9.29
CA ILE A 70 1.54 -12.84 10.40
C ILE A 70 0.98 -13.59 11.62
N GLU A 71 0.02 -14.48 11.41
CA GLU A 71 -0.60 -15.27 12.49
C GLU A 71 0.37 -16.23 13.15
N GLN A 72 1.13 -16.96 12.35
CA GLN A 72 2.09 -17.95 12.83
C GLN A 72 3.36 -17.29 13.38
N ARG A 73 3.45 -15.95 13.34
CA ARG A 73 4.62 -15.16 13.77
C ARG A 73 5.90 -15.63 13.08
N GLN A 74 5.76 -16.04 11.82
CA GLN A 74 6.85 -16.61 11.06
C GLN A 74 7.80 -15.51 10.62
N GLN A 75 9.09 -15.84 10.62
CA GLN A 75 10.05 -14.97 9.94
C GLN A 75 9.75 -15.02 8.45
N PHE A 76 9.58 -13.86 7.84
CA PHE A 76 9.27 -13.76 6.42
C PHE A 76 9.93 -12.51 5.82
N LEU A 77 10.70 -12.72 4.76
CA LEU A 77 11.40 -11.66 4.05
C LEU A 77 11.26 -11.86 2.55
N VAL A 78 10.59 -10.93 1.87
CA VAL A 78 10.54 -10.95 0.41
C VAL A 78 11.85 -10.41 -0.13
N LEU A 79 12.51 -11.21 -0.97
CA LEU A 79 13.77 -10.85 -1.60
C LEU A 79 13.55 -10.27 -3.00
N GLN A 80 12.66 -10.88 -3.78
CA GLN A 80 12.36 -10.47 -5.16
C GLN A 80 10.90 -10.76 -5.49
N MET A 81 10.30 -9.96 -6.37
CA MET A 81 8.95 -10.17 -6.88
C MET A 81 8.80 -9.55 -8.28
N ASP A 82 7.91 -10.11 -9.09
CA ASP A 82 7.70 -9.86 -10.53
C ASP A 82 8.92 -10.21 -11.39
N GLU A 83 10.03 -9.49 -11.20
CA GLU A 83 11.26 -9.63 -11.97
C GLU A 83 12.49 -9.46 -11.09
N ARG A 84 13.62 -10.04 -11.54
CA ARG A 84 14.89 -9.93 -10.84
C ARG A 84 15.26 -8.46 -10.58
N ARG A 85 15.58 -8.18 -9.31
CA ARG A 85 15.97 -6.86 -8.79
C ARG A 85 14.90 -5.75 -8.92
N ARG A 86 13.69 -6.02 -9.45
CA ARG A 86 12.67 -4.97 -9.64
C ARG A 86 12.23 -4.38 -8.30
N LEU A 87 11.94 -5.23 -7.32
CA LEU A 87 11.60 -4.81 -5.96
C LEU A 87 12.65 -3.85 -5.40
N GLY A 88 13.94 -4.23 -5.42
CA GLY A 88 15.03 -3.40 -4.92
C GLY A 88 15.30 -2.12 -5.73
N ARG A 89 14.93 -2.06 -7.02
CA ARG A 89 15.00 -0.81 -7.80
C ARG A 89 13.89 0.17 -7.42
N MET A 90 12.70 -0.35 -7.15
CA MET A 90 11.52 0.43 -6.77
C MET A 90 11.55 0.86 -5.31
N PHE A 91 12.02 -0.03 -4.44
CA PHE A 91 12.12 0.14 -3.00
C PHE A 91 13.54 -0.26 -2.55
N PRO A 92 14.55 0.57 -2.87
CA PRO A 92 15.90 0.34 -2.39
C PRO A 92 15.96 0.46 -0.86
N PRO A 93 17.00 -0.09 -0.19
CA PRO A 93 17.06 -0.16 1.28
C PRO A 93 16.82 1.18 1.99
N GLU A 94 17.36 2.27 1.46
CA GLU A 94 17.20 3.62 2.00
C GLU A 94 15.77 4.14 1.91
N VAL A 95 15.00 3.72 0.90
CA VAL A 95 13.57 4.03 0.78
C VAL A 95 12.79 3.21 1.80
N MET A 96 13.08 1.91 1.92
CA MET A 96 12.41 1.04 2.90
C MET A 96 12.67 1.48 4.34
N GLU A 97 13.87 1.96 4.64
CA GLU A 97 14.21 2.50 5.97
C GLU A 97 13.40 3.76 6.29
N LYS A 98 13.31 4.70 5.35
CA LYS A 98 12.47 5.91 5.52
C LYS A 98 10.99 5.56 5.69
N LEU A 99 10.46 4.64 4.89
CA LEU A 99 9.09 4.14 5.02
C LEU A 99 8.84 3.49 6.39
N ALA A 100 9.82 2.73 6.91
CA ALA A 100 9.74 2.10 8.22
C ALA A 100 9.85 3.12 9.36
N THR A 101 10.62 4.20 9.19
CA THR A 101 10.67 5.33 10.13
C THR A 101 9.32 6.03 10.20
N ASN A 102 8.71 6.32 9.05
CA ASN A 102 7.36 6.90 9.00
C ASN A 102 6.30 5.98 9.65
N ALA A 103 6.48 4.66 9.60
CA ALA A 103 5.58 3.70 10.25
C ALA A 103 5.64 3.71 11.81
N LYS A 104 6.61 4.41 12.41
CA LYS A 104 6.73 4.56 13.88
C LYS A 104 5.96 5.75 14.42
N VAL A 105 5.58 6.69 13.56
CA VAL A 105 4.97 7.96 13.94
C VAL A 105 3.50 7.96 13.50
N ARG A 106 2.62 8.54 14.32
CA ARG A 106 1.24 8.87 13.94
C ARG A 106 1.18 10.34 13.53
N GLY A 107 0.29 10.65 12.59
CA GLY A 107 0.08 12.00 12.10
C GLY A 107 0.69 12.24 10.73
N ASP A 108 0.78 13.51 10.40
CA ASP A 108 1.17 13.98 9.09
C ASP A 108 2.68 13.83 8.86
N MET A 109 3.05 13.25 7.72
CA MET A 109 4.42 12.83 7.44
C MET A 109 4.79 13.15 5.99
N LEU A 110 6.09 13.32 5.76
CA LEU A 110 6.63 13.52 4.44
C LEU A 110 6.51 12.24 3.60
N PRO A 111 5.95 12.30 2.37
CA PRO A 111 6.10 11.24 1.38
C PRO A 111 7.56 10.80 1.21
N VAL A 112 7.79 9.54 0.86
CA VAL A 112 9.13 8.96 0.75
C VAL A 112 9.53 8.70 -0.69
N VAL A 113 8.60 8.22 -1.51
CA VAL A 113 8.90 7.84 -2.89
C VAL A 113 7.70 8.05 -3.79
N GLN A 114 7.96 8.48 -5.02
CA GLN A 114 6.99 8.48 -6.10
C GLN A 114 7.33 7.37 -7.11
N LEU A 115 6.30 6.66 -7.53
CA LEU A 115 6.34 5.74 -8.66
C LEU A 115 5.50 6.33 -9.79
N TYR A 116 5.91 6.10 -11.03
CA TYR A 116 5.14 6.48 -12.21
C TYR A 116 5.23 5.40 -13.29
N HIS A 117 4.29 5.41 -14.22
CA HIS A 117 4.40 4.63 -15.45
C HIS A 117 4.96 5.50 -16.58
N PRO A 118 6.01 5.10 -17.31
CA PRO A 118 6.61 5.95 -18.35
C PRO A 118 5.65 6.30 -19.49
N ASP A 119 4.75 5.38 -19.83
CA ASP A 119 3.85 5.52 -20.99
C ASP A 119 2.41 5.91 -20.60
N SER A 120 2.17 6.34 -19.37
CA SER A 120 0.84 6.79 -18.94
C SER A 120 0.91 7.84 -17.83
N LEU A 121 -0.25 8.37 -17.43
CA LEU A 121 -0.34 9.33 -16.32
C LEU A 121 -0.38 8.67 -14.94
N ALA A 122 -0.25 7.34 -14.88
CA ALA A 122 -0.29 6.60 -13.62
C ALA A 122 0.85 7.01 -12.69
N THR A 123 0.49 7.49 -11.52
CA THR A 123 1.37 8.02 -10.47
C THR A 123 0.94 7.46 -9.12
N VAL A 124 1.92 7.12 -8.28
CA VAL A 124 1.73 6.61 -6.92
C VAL A 124 2.75 7.29 -6.01
N ILE A 125 2.29 8.08 -5.05
CA ILE A 125 3.12 8.71 -4.00
C ILE A 125 2.96 7.89 -2.73
N ILE A 126 4.06 7.43 -2.16
CA ILE A 126 4.09 6.48 -1.06
C ILE A 126 4.66 7.15 0.19
N THR A 127 3.98 6.97 1.33
CA THR A 127 4.29 7.69 2.57
C THR A 127 4.89 6.81 3.66
N ARG A 128 4.34 5.64 3.94
CA ARG A 128 4.85 4.76 4.99
C ARG A 128 4.71 3.29 4.66
N SER A 129 5.48 2.49 5.38
CA SER A 129 5.39 1.05 5.36
C SER A 129 4.24 0.56 6.25
N ARG A 130 3.58 -0.50 5.81
CA ARG A 130 2.58 -1.31 6.52
C ARG A 130 3.03 -2.76 6.55
N CYS A 131 2.58 -3.54 7.54
CA CYS A 131 2.91 -4.98 7.66
C CYS A 131 4.39 -5.26 7.40
N ARG A 132 5.29 -4.56 8.13
CA ARG A 132 6.75 -4.75 8.04
C ARG A 132 7.37 -4.62 6.65
N GLY A 133 6.78 -3.77 5.80
CA GLY A 133 7.32 -3.48 4.47
C GLY A 133 6.74 -4.36 3.37
N HIS A 134 5.63 -5.06 3.63
CA HIS A 134 4.89 -5.82 2.61
C HIS A 134 3.76 -5.02 1.96
N ALA A 135 3.36 -3.93 2.60
CA ALA A 135 2.38 -2.99 2.12
C ALA A 135 2.82 -1.56 2.42
N VAL A 136 2.12 -0.61 1.83
CA VAL A 136 2.40 0.81 1.97
C VAL A 136 1.13 1.63 1.95
N ASP A 137 1.19 2.83 2.50
CA ASP A 137 0.16 3.85 2.29
C ASP A 137 0.51 4.67 1.06
N ALA A 138 -0.49 4.85 0.18
CA ALA A 138 -0.24 5.43 -1.13
C ALA A 138 -1.37 6.37 -1.58
N LEU A 139 -0.98 7.55 -2.08
CA LEU A 139 -1.81 8.43 -2.88
C LEU A 139 -1.58 8.10 -4.36
N HIS A 140 -2.62 7.68 -5.09
CA HIS A 140 -2.48 7.24 -6.47
C HIS A 140 -3.68 7.62 -7.35
N ASN A 141 -3.47 7.65 -8.66
CA ASN A 141 -4.53 7.89 -9.67
C ASN A 141 -4.75 6.66 -10.57
N LEU A 142 -4.58 5.46 -10.01
CA LEU A 142 -4.76 4.21 -10.76
C LEU A 142 -6.23 3.91 -11.05
N SER A 143 -7.15 4.43 -10.23
CA SER A 143 -8.60 4.23 -10.38
C SER A 143 -9.20 5.22 -11.39
N SER A 144 -10.44 4.97 -11.81
CA SER A 144 -11.21 5.89 -12.66
C SER A 144 -11.91 7.02 -11.90
N ILE A 145 -11.88 7.03 -10.56
CA ILE A 145 -12.61 7.99 -9.73
C ILE A 145 -11.75 9.20 -9.30
N GLY A 146 -10.55 9.32 -9.87
CA GLY A 146 -9.58 10.35 -9.50
C GLY A 146 -8.55 9.85 -8.48
N PRO A 147 -7.88 10.78 -7.76
CA PRO A 147 -6.91 10.44 -6.72
C PRO A 147 -7.55 9.68 -5.56
N VAL A 148 -6.91 8.59 -5.17
CA VAL A 148 -7.30 7.73 -4.05
C VAL A 148 -6.12 7.66 -3.08
N PHE A 149 -6.43 7.71 -1.79
CA PHE A 149 -5.45 7.47 -0.72
C PHE A 149 -5.87 6.25 0.07
N GLU A 150 -5.12 5.15 -0.06
CA GLU A 150 -5.46 3.85 0.52
C GLU A 150 -4.19 3.04 0.86
N PRO A 151 -4.29 2.03 1.74
CA PRO A 151 -3.21 1.08 1.96
C PRO A 151 -3.17 0.05 0.82
N ILE A 152 -1.99 -0.19 0.26
CA ILE A 152 -1.78 -1.06 -0.91
C ILE A 152 -0.67 -2.07 -0.63
N TRP A 153 -0.91 -3.33 -0.99
CA TRP A 153 0.14 -4.34 -1.02
C TRP A 153 1.21 -4.00 -2.07
N ILE A 154 2.49 -4.05 -1.69
CA ILE A 154 3.58 -3.85 -2.66
C ILE A 154 3.50 -4.90 -3.78
N ALA A 155 3.10 -6.13 -3.44
CA ALA A 155 2.87 -7.19 -4.41
C ALA A 155 1.79 -6.83 -5.45
N ASP A 156 0.73 -6.11 -5.05
CA ASP A 156 -0.35 -5.70 -5.96
C ASP A 156 0.18 -4.65 -6.96
N LEU A 157 0.93 -3.64 -6.49
CA LEU A 157 1.61 -2.66 -7.35
C LEU A 157 2.60 -3.33 -8.32
N MET A 158 3.36 -4.33 -7.85
CA MET A 158 4.28 -5.05 -8.74
C MET A 158 3.53 -5.86 -9.79
N ARG A 159 2.42 -6.50 -9.40
CA ARG A 159 1.66 -7.42 -10.25
C ARG A 159 0.99 -6.73 -11.44
N LEU A 160 0.74 -5.42 -11.37
CA LEU A 160 0.16 -4.64 -12.47
C LEU A 160 0.90 -4.85 -13.81
N ASN A 161 2.22 -4.99 -13.78
CA ASN A 161 3.04 -5.29 -14.96
C ASN A 161 2.61 -6.63 -15.60
N SER A 162 2.52 -7.70 -14.81
CA SER A 162 2.14 -9.04 -15.26
C SER A 162 0.67 -9.17 -15.69
N MET A 163 -0.21 -8.30 -15.20
CA MET A 163 -1.65 -8.37 -15.49
C MET A 163 -2.03 -7.54 -16.70
N ILE A 164 -1.61 -6.27 -16.71
CA ILE A 164 -2.08 -5.28 -17.68
C ILE A 164 -0.95 -4.52 -18.36
N GLY A 165 0.31 -4.89 -18.12
CA GLY A 165 1.48 -4.22 -18.71
C GLY A 165 1.83 -2.89 -18.04
N LEU A 166 1.15 -2.52 -16.96
CA LEU A 166 1.43 -1.28 -16.23
C LEU A 166 2.67 -1.48 -15.35
N ARG A 167 3.83 -1.09 -15.87
CA ARG A 167 5.12 -1.15 -15.20
C ARG A 167 5.47 0.15 -14.48
N LEU A 168 5.04 0.27 -13.23
CA LEU A 168 5.51 1.34 -12.35
C LEU A 168 7.03 1.27 -12.16
N VAL A 169 7.68 2.43 -12.23
CA VAL A 169 9.11 2.65 -11.96
C VAL A 169 9.28 3.79 -10.96
N ARG A 170 10.36 3.77 -10.18
CA ARG A 170 10.67 4.83 -9.22
C ARG A 170 11.10 6.10 -9.93
N ASP A 171 10.54 7.23 -9.52
CA ASP A 171 11.07 8.53 -9.90
C ASP A 171 12.28 8.89 -9.04
N SER A 172 13.46 8.90 -9.66
CA SER A 172 14.71 9.32 -9.00
C SER A 172 14.80 10.82 -8.73
N ARG A 173 13.95 11.63 -9.37
CA ARG A 173 13.94 13.09 -9.24
C ARG A 173 12.93 13.59 -8.23
N PHE A 174 12.03 12.71 -7.76
CA PHE A 174 11.05 13.06 -6.74
C PHE A 174 11.76 13.57 -5.48
N LYS A 175 11.40 14.78 -5.09
CA LYS A 175 11.79 15.40 -3.83
C LYS A 175 10.53 15.68 -3.05
N THR A 176 10.55 15.34 -1.78
CA THR A 176 9.43 15.65 -0.90
C THR A 176 9.46 17.13 -0.55
N GLU A 177 8.37 17.83 -0.86
CA GLU A 177 8.29 19.29 -0.73
C GLU A 177 7.33 19.72 0.39
N ALA A 178 6.38 18.85 0.75
CA ALA A 178 5.39 19.11 1.78
C ALA A 178 5.00 17.80 2.50
N PRO A 179 4.28 17.87 3.63
CA PRO A 179 3.63 16.71 4.22
C PRO A 179 2.52 16.14 3.35
N ILE A 180 2.17 14.86 3.54
CA ILE A 180 1.16 14.18 2.72
C ILE A 180 -0.19 14.91 2.73
N ARG A 181 -0.58 15.57 3.84
CA ARG A 181 -1.84 16.32 3.88
C ARG A 181 -1.95 17.38 2.79
N THR A 182 -0.84 18.06 2.46
CA THR A 182 -0.81 19.10 1.43
C THR A 182 -1.05 18.46 0.06
N TYR A 183 -0.48 17.29 -0.21
CA TYR A 183 -0.76 16.54 -1.45
C TYR A 183 -2.22 16.08 -1.52
N LEU A 184 -2.80 15.63 -0.40
CA LEU A 184 -4.20 15.20 -0.35
C LEU A 184 -5.17 16.38 -0.58
N ALA A 185 -4.93 17.51 0.06
CA ALA A 185 -5.73 18.73 -0.11
C ALA A 185 -5.65 19.24 -1.56
N ALA A 186 -4.43 19.33 -2.12
CA ALA A 186 -4.21 19.72 -3.50
C ALA A 186 -4.89 18.75 -4.48
N ALA A 187 -4.78 17.44 -4.23
CA ALA A 187 -5.39 16.41 -5.07
C ALA A 187 -6.91 16.44 -5.03
N SER A 188 -7.50 16.70 -3.86
CA SER A 188 -8.94 16.87 -3.68
C SER A 188 -9.45 18.06 -4.49
N LYS A 189 -8.79 19.22 -4.35
CA LYS A 189 -9.15 20.45 -5.06
C LYS A 189 -9.00 20.35 -6.58
N ALA A 190 -7.94 19.68 -7.05
CA ALA A 190 -7.60 19.62 -8.48
C ALA A 190 -8.18 18.42 -9.22
N GLY A 191 -8.70 17.41 -8.50
CA GLY A 191 -9.12 16.13 -9.09
C GLY A 191 -7.98 15.31 -9.72
N ARG A 192 -6.72 15.64 -9.43
CA ARG A 192 -5.52 14.93 -9.89
C ARG A 192 -4.37 15.10 -8.90
N ILE A 193 -3.38 14.20 -8.94
CA ILE A 193 -2.18 14.33 -8.10
C ILE A 193 -1.34 15.51 -8.61
N ILE A 194 -1.02 16.43 -7.71
CA ILE A 194 -0.17 17.60 -7.94
C ILE A 194 1.19 17.37 -7.25
N THR A 195 2.28 17.77 -7.92
CA THR A 195 3.65 17.67 -7.40
C THR A 195 4.49 18.88 -7.82
N GLY A 196 5.65 19.07 -7.18
CA GLY A 196 6.62 20.08 -7.58
C GLY A 196 6.13 21.52 -7.40
N PRO A 197 6.53 22.45 -8.29
CA PRO A 197 6.18 23.88 -8.16
C PRO A 197 4.68 24.17 -8.13
N GLU A 198 3.84 23.29 -8.67
CA GLU A 198 2.40 23.44 -8.60
C GLU A 198 1.88 23.18 -7.18
N LEU A 199 2.47 22.22 -6.47
CA LEU A 199 2.11 21.92 -5.08
C LEU A 199 2.41 23.10 -4.15
N GLN A 200 3.54 23.78 -4.37
CA GLN A 200 3.96 24.95 -3.58
C GLN A 200 3.02 26.15 -3.72
N LYS A 201 2.22 26.19 -4.79
CA LYS A 201 1.20 27.22 -5.02
C LYS A 201 -0.16 26.84 -4.46
N SER A 202 -0.33 25.61 -4.00
CA SER A 202 -1.56 25.18 -3.36
C SER A 202 -1.59 25.76 -1.95
N ASP A 203 -2.70 26.40 -1.58
CA ASP A 203 -2.93 26.81 -0.19
C ASP A 203 -2.84 25.57 0.72
N ASP A 204 -2.14 25.69 1.84
CA ASP A 204 -2.00 24.68 2.90
C ASP A 204 -3.32 24.45 3.69
N GLY A 205 -4.46 24.71 3.05
CA GLY A 205 -5.78 24.57 3.66
C GLY A 205 -5.93 23.20 4.31
N ALA A 206 -6.47 23.20 5.53
CA ALA A 206 -6.83 21.97 6.23
C ALA A 206 -7.61 21.04 5.28
N ILE A 207 -7.34 19.73 5.35
CA ILE A 207 -8.14 18.74 4.62
C ILE A 207 -9.58 18.87 5.12
N THR A 208 -10.42 19.58 4.38
CA THR A 208 -11.85 19.66 4.69
C THR A 208 -12.59 18.44 4.17
N GLU A 209 -12.05 17.75 3.15
CA GLU A 209 -12.70 16.60 2.51
C GLU A 209 -11.72 15.43 2.25
N LYS A 210 -12.07 14.24 2.75
CA LYS A 210 -11.37 12.98 2.47
C LYS A 210 -11.54 12.64 0.99
N LEU A 211 -10.49 12.16 0.31
CA LEU A 211 -10.60 11.71 -1.08
C LEU A 211 -11.57 10.54 -1.19
N GLN A 212 -12.33 10.52 -2.29
CA GLN A 212 -13.26 9.44 -2.59
C GLN A 212 -12.53 8.10 -2.57
N GLN A 213 -13.12 7.12 -1.89
CA GLN A 213 -12.61 5.75 -1.85
C GLN A 213 -13.43 4.88 -2.81
N PRO A 214 -12.78 3.99 -3.58
CA PRO A 214 -13.52 3.04 -4.39
C PRO A 214 -14.28 2.07 -3.47
N LYS A 215 -15.53 1.75 -3.83
CA LYS A 215 -16.29 0.76 -3.08
C LYS A 215 -15.66 -0.61 -3.29
N ALA A 216 -15.35 -1.31 -2.20
CA ALA A 216 -14.88 -2.68 -2.25
C ALA A 216 -15.90 -3.57 -2.98
N ILE A 217 -15.42 -4.49 -3.83
CA ILE A 217 -16.33 -5.44 -4.48
C ILE A 217 -16.87 -6.46 -3.45
N PRO A 218 -18.04 -7.09 -3.68
CA PRO A 218 -18.69 -7.97 -2.70
C PRO A 218 -17.84 -9.16 -2.21
N VAL A 219 -16.88 -9.62 -3.02
CA VAL A 219 -15.97 -10.69 -2.58
C VAL A 219 -14.97 -10.21 -1.54
N VAL A 220 -14.50 -8.96 -1.61
CA VAL A 220 -13.62 -8.36 -0.59
C VAL A 220 -14.39 -8.17 0.71
N GLU A 221 -15.59 -7.61 0.63
CA GLU A 221 -16.49 -7.46 1.80
C GLU A 221 -16.72 -8.81 2.49
N ARG A 222 -17.05 -9.86 1.71
CA ARG A 222 -17.26 -11.21 2.25
C ARG A 222 -16.00 -11.83 2.87
N ILE A 223 -14.84 -11.66 2.25
CA ILE A 223 -13.56 -12.12 2.83
C ILE A 223 -13.35 -11.43 4.17
N PHE A 224 -13.47 -10.10 4.22
CA PHE A 224 -13.29 -9.34 5.44
C PHE A 224 -14.29 -9.77 6.54
N GLU A 225 -15.55 -10.02 6.20
CA GLU A 225 -16.55 -10.53 7.13
C GLU A 225 -16.21 -11.91 7.71
N VAL A 226 -15.74 -12.83 6.86
CA VAL A 226 -15.27 -14.16 7.31
C VAL A 226 -14.10 -13.99 8.27
N GLU A 227 -13.12 -13.17 7.91
CA GLU A 227 -11.97 -12.87 8.76
C GLU A 227 -12.40 -12.24 10.10
N CYS A 228 -13.42 -11.37 10.12
CA CYS A 228 -13.98 -10.80 11.35
C CYS A 228 -14.67 -11.83 12.26
N ARG A 229 -15.21 -12.93 11.72
CA ARG A 229 -15.82 -14.00 12.54
C ARG A 229 -14.77 -14.82 13.24
N GLU A 230 -13.70 -15.16 12.52
CA GLU A 230 -12.57 -15.91 13.06
C GLU A 230 -11.70 -15.04 13.98
N ARG A 231 -11.68 -13.72 13.76
CA ARG A 231 -10.80 -12.76 14.45
C ARG A 231 -11.59 -11.54 14.94
N PRO A 232 -12.14 -11.57 16.17
CA PRO A 232 -12.93 -10.46 16.71
C PRO A 232 -12.21 -9.11 16.70
N LEU A 233 -10.87 -9.11 16.78
CA LEU A 233 -10.06 -7.90 16.67
C LEU A 233 -10.29 -7.16 15.34
N PHE A 234 -10.50 -7.87 14.22
CA PHE A 234 -10.77 -7.24 12.93
C PHE A 234 -12.11 -6.51 12.92
N ARG A 235 -13.11 -7.04 13.63
CA ARG A 235 -14.41 -6.36 13.78
C ARG A 235 -14.27 -5.03 14.52
N GLN A 236 -13.42 -4.97 15.55
CA GLN A 236 -13.14 -3.73 16.29
C GLN A 236 -12.47 -2.66 15.41
N MET A 237 -11.86 -3.08 14.29
CA MET A 237 -11.23 -2.19 13.32
C MET A 237 -12.13 -1.89 12.12
N GLY A 238 -13.35 -2.44 12.10
CA GLY A 238 -14.35 -2.13 11.09
C GLY A 238 -14.72 -0.64 11.14
N GLY A 239 -14.65 0.03 10.00
CA GLY A 239 -14.92 1.48 9.89
C GLY A 239 -13.69 2.36 10.08
N ARG A 240 -12.57 1.82 10.58
CA ARG A 240 -11.30 2.55 10.58
C ARG A 240 -10.81 2.77 9.16
N THR A 241 -10.35 3.98 8.88
CA THR A 241 -9.74 4.35 7.60
C THR A 241 -8.26 4.63 7.75
N ILE A 242 -7.55 4.66 6.62
CA ILE A 242 -6.17 5.13 6.58
C ILE A 242 -6.02 6.54 7.17
N TYR A 243 -7.01 7.43 6.99
CA TYR A 243 -6.98 8.82 7.45
C TYR A 243 -6.87 8.93 8.97
N ASP A 244 -7.46 7.99 9.72
CA ASP A 244 -7.46 8.00 11.18
C ASP A 244 -6.04 7.90 11.76
N ASP A 245 -5.07 7.43 10.96
CA ASP A 245 -3.67 7.39 11.33
C ASP A 245 -2.88 8.68 11.03
N TYR A 246 -3.46 9.56 10.22
CA TYR A 246 -2.91 10.86 9.81
C TYR A 246 -3.59 12.02 10.51
N GLU A 247 -4.74 11.79 11.15
CA GLU A 247 -5.34 12.71 12.10
C GLU A 247 -4.39 12.88 13.30
N MET A 248 -4.13 14.12 13.70
CA MET A 248 -3.32 14.38 14.89
C MET A 248 -4.07 13.86 16.12
N PRO A 249 -3.38 13.32 17.15
CA PRO A 249 -4.01 13.25 18.46
C PRO A 249 -4.45 14.67 18.80
N VAL A 250 -5.74 14.84 19.10
CA VAL A 250 -6.15 16.00 19.89
C VAL A 250 -5.45 15.79 21.24
N GLU A 251 -4.42 16.59 21.53
CA GLU A 251 -3.90 16.71 22.90
C GLU A 251 -4.99 17.27 23.82
#